data_AF-A0A9E2PTP4-F1
#
_entry.id   AF-A0A9E2PTP4-F1
#
_cell.length_a   1.000
_cell.length_b   1.000
_cell.length_c   1.000
_cell.angle_alpha   90.00
_cell.angle_beta   90.00
_cell.angle_gamma   90.00
#
_symmetry.space_group_name_H-M   'P 1'
#
loop_
_entity.id
_entity.type
_entity.pdbx_description
1 polymer ?
#
loop_
_entity_poly.entity_id
_entity_poly.type
_entity_poly.pdbx_seq_one_letter_code
_entity_poly.pdbx_strand_id
1 'polypeptide(L)'
;MDWWLLAGVPVTSFIVALSGALMPGPLLTLTVGEAARRGFWAGPLIIVGHALLELGLVLLLLAGVGVWLHRPLVLGLVGVGGAAMMGWMGLGLLRSSRHSHLEFNPQGVSGLNPVMAGVLMSAANPYWLIWWLTIGLGYVMFSMKYGWLGVALFFV
;
A
#
# COMPACT_ATOMS: atom_id res chain seq x y z
N MET A 1 5.50 10.72 29.90
CA MET A 1 4.87 10.49 28.58
C MET A 1 5.58 11.40 27.60
N ASP A 2 6.33 10.82 26.66
CA ASP A 2 7.12 11.58 25.69
C ASP A 2 6.21 12.10 24.58
N TRP A 3 5.51 13.20 24.86
CA TRP A 3 4.53 13.82 23.96
C TRP A 3 5.11 14.19 22.59
N TRP A 4 6.40 14.48 22.53
CA TRP A 4 7.14 14.76 21.30
C TRP A 4 7.29 13.52 20.41
N LEU A 5 7.44 12.32 20.98
CA LEU A 5 7.47 11.06 20.22
C LEU A 5 6.09 10.75 19.63
N LEU A 6 5.03 10.95 20.40
CA LEU A 6 3.65 10.76 19.94
C LEU A 6 3.27 11.71 18.79
N ALA A 7 3.71 12.96 18.85
CA ALA A 7 3.50 13.93 17.77
C ALA A 7 4.34 13.61 16.51
N GLY A 8 5.48 12.93 16.68
CA GLY A 8 6.35 12.52 15.58
C GLY A 8 5.80 11.35 14.76
N VAL A 9 5.06 10.43 15.39
CA VAL A 9 4.49 9.22 14.73
C VAL A 9 3.67 9.53 13.47
N PRO A 10 2.68 10.43 13.46
CA PRO A 10 1.89 10.69 12.25
C PRO A 10 2.74 11.31 11.13
N VAL A 11 3.69 12.18 11.48
CA VAL A 11 4.57 12.82 10.48
C VAL A 11 5.50 11.78 9.84
N THR A 12 6.14 10.93 10.64
CA THR A 12 7.02 9.89 10.12
C THR A 12 6.24 8.80 9.39
N SER A 13 5.09 8.39 9.91
CA SER A 13 4.17 7.45 9.25
C SER A 13 3.76 7.98 7.89
N PHE A 14 3.30 9.23 7.80
CA PHE A 14 2.92 9.86 6.54
C PHE A 14 4.07 9.88 5.53
N ILE A 15 5.27 10.30 5.92
CA ILE A 15 6.43 10.37 5.00
C ILE A 15 6.80 8.97 4.49
N VAL A 16 6.84 7.99 5.39
CA VAL A 16 7.20 6.61 5.05
C VAL A 16 6.11 5.95 4.20
N ALA A 17 4.84 6.13 4.53
CA ALA A 17 3.71 5.64 3.74
C ALA A 17 3.64 6.31 2.36
N LEU A 18 3.87 7.63 2.28
CA LEU A 18 3.92 8.37 1.02
C LEU A 18 5.01 7.83 0.10
N SER A 19 6.20 7.55 0.63
CA SER A 19 7.27 6.93 -0.17
C SER A 19 6.85 5.59 -0.76
N GLY A 20 6.04 4.83 -0.03
CA GLY A 20 5.50 3.57 -0.49
C GLY A 20 4.39 3.72 -1.53
N ALA A 21 3.52 4.70 -1.35
CA ALA A 21 2.44 5.02 -2.29
C ALA A 21 2.97 5.54 -3.64
N LEU A 22 4.11 6.23 -3.64
CA LEU A 22 4.76 6.76 -4.83
C LEU A 22 5.57 5.71 -5.62
N MET A 23 5.77 4.51 -5.08
CA MET A 23 6.50 3.48 -5.81
C MET A 23 5.70 2.98 -7.02
N PRO A 24 6.38 2.75 -8.17
CA PRO A 24 5.71 2.27 -9.37
C PRO A 24 5.10 0.89 -9.10
N GLY A 25 3.78 0.79 -9.29
CA GLY A 25 3.01 -0.41 -8.95
C GLY A 25 1.57 -0.34 -9.43
N PRO A 26 0.80 -1.42 -9.27
CA PRO A 26 -0.54 -1.56 -9.84
C PRO A 26 -1.53 -0.53 -9.29
N LEU A 27 -1.43 -0.22 -7.99
CA LEU A 27 -2.28 0.78 -7.34
C LEU A 27 -2.01 2.19 -7.87
N LEU A 28 -0.74 2.57 -8.05
CA LEU A 28 -0.37 3.88 -8.60
C LEU A 28 -0.79 4.01 -10.06
N THR A 29 -0.53 2.98 -10.88
CA THR A 29 -0.96 2.96 -12.29
C THR A 29 -2.48 3.05 -12.41
N LEU A 30 -3.23 2.32 -11.58
CA LEU A 30 -4.69 2.42 -11.52
C LEU A 30 -5.13 3.83 -11.12
N THR A 31 -4.52 4.40 -10.09
CA THR A 31 -4.90 5.73 -9.56
C THR A 31 -4.69 6.81 -10.61
N VAL A 32 -3.56 6.81 -11.30
CA VAL A 32 -3.27 7.76 -12.39
C VAL A 32 -4.26 7.55 -13.56
N GLY A 33 -4.49 6.30 -13.96
CA GLY A 33 -5.40 5.98 -15.06
C GLY A 33 -6.85 6.37 -14.78
N GLU A 34 -7.36 6.07 -13.58
CA GLU A 34 -8.73 6.39 -13.18
C GLU A 34 -8.90 7.88 -12.84
N ALA A 35 -7.89 8.56 -12.29
CA ALA A 35 -7.93 10.01 -12.11
C ALA A 35 -7.99 10.76 -13.44
N ALA A 36 -7.26 10.28 -14.46
CA ALA A 36 -7.33 10.85 -15.81
C ALA A 36 -8.69 10.62 -16.50
N ARG A 37 -9.40 9.53 -16.16
CA ARG A 37 -10.68 9.16 -16.78
C ARG A 37 -11.91 9.69 -16.05
N ARG A 38 -11.97 9.52 -14.73
CA ARG A 38 -13.13 9.87 -13.87
C ARG A 38 -12.94 11.18 -13.09
N GLY A 39 -11.78 11.83 -13.24
CA GLY A 39 -11.43 13.05 -12.54
C GLY A 39 -10.95 12.81 -11.10
N PHE A 40 -10.82 13.91 -10.35
CA PHE A 40 -10.20 13.95 -9.03
C PHE A 40 -10.74 12.89 -8.04
N TRP A 41 -12.05 12.64 -8.04
CA TRP A 41 -12.72 11.74 -7.09
C TRP A 41 -12.29 10.27 -7.18
N ALA A 42 -11.68 9.84 -8.29
CA ALA A 42 -11.16 8.49 -8.40
C ALA A 42 -10.08 8.18 -7.34
N GLY A 43 -9.17 9.14 -7.12
CA GLY A 43 -8.06 8.97 -6.16
C GLY A 43 -8.54 8.72 -4.73
N PRO A 44 -9.34 9.63 -4.14
CA PRO A 44 -9.89 9.44 -2.79
C PRO A 44 -10.67 8.12 -2.64
N LEU A 45 -11.48 7.72 -3.63
CA LEU A 45 -12.23 6.47 -3.55
C LEU A 45 -11.32 5.23 -3.58
N ILE A 46 -10.26 5.25 -4.40
CA ILE A 46 -9.25 4.18 -4.43
C ILE A 46 -8.52 4.08 -3.08
N ILE A 47 -8.14 5.22 -2.51
CA ILE A 47 -7.45 5.30 -1.22
C ILE A 47 -8.33 4.78 -0.09
N VAL A 48 -9.65 5.05 -0.09
CA VAL A 48 -10.57 4.46 0.89
C VAL A 48 -10.52 2.93 0.84
N GLY A 49 -10.49 2.34 -0.35
CA GLY A 49 -10.32 0.88 -0.51
C GLY A 49 -8.99 0.37 0.04
N HIS A 50 -7.90 1.07 -0.28
CA HIS A 50 -6.58 0.77 0.26
C HIS A 50 -6.56 0.82 1.80
N ALA A 51 -7.05 1.92 2.39
CA ALA A 51 -7.09 2.12 3.83
C ALA A 51 -7.94 1.05 4.55
N LEU A 52 -9.05 0.59 3.96
CA LEU A 52 -9.84 -0.51 4.52
C LEU A 52 -9.06 -1.83 4.57
N LEU A 53 -8.29 -2.14 3.53
CA LEU A 53 -7.42 -3.31 3.51
C LEU A 53 -6.33 -3.21 4.59
N GLU A 54 -5.71 -2.04 4.72
CA GLU A 54 -4.67 -1.78 5.72
C GLU A 54 -5.21 -1.86 7.14
N LEU A 55 -6.40 -1.32 7.40
CA LEU A 55 -7.05 -1.43 8.70
C LEU A 55 -7.25 -2.90 9.08
N GLY A 56 -7.76 -3.71 8.14
CA GLY A 56 -7.91 -5.14 8.33
C GLY A 56 -6.57 -5.82 8.67
N LEU A 57 -5.50 -5.48 7.96
CA LEU A 57 -4.17 -6.01 8.22
C LEU A 57 -3.65 -5.59 9.60
N VAL A 58 -3.75 -4.31 9.98
CA VAL A 58 -3.35 -3.82 11.30
C VAL A 58 -4.04 -4.59 12.41
N LEU A 59 -5.36 -4.79 12.30
CA LEU A 59 -6.12 -5.57 13.28
C LEU A 59 -5.64 -7.02 13.35
N LEU A 60 -5.32 -7.66 12.22
CA LEU A 60 -4.73 -9.01 12.19
C LEU A 60 -3.35 -9.07 12.83
N LEU A 61 -2.50 -8.06 12.59
CA LEU A 61 -1.18 -7.97 13.21
C LEU A 61 -1.30 -7.84 14.73
N LEU A 62 -2.23 -7.00 15.22
CA LEU A 62 -2.53 -6.84 16.63
C LEU A 62 -3.13 -8.11 17.27
N ALA A 63 -3.87 -8.91 16.50
CA ALA A 63 -4.36 -10.22 16.93
C ALA A 63 -3.26 -11.30 17.02
N GLY A 64 -2.01 -10.98 16.67
CA GLY A 64 -0.85 -11.86 16.83
C GLY A 64 -0.39 -12.59 15.58
N VAL A 65 -0.97 -12.31 14.40
CA VAL A 65 -0.53 -12.91 13.12
C VAL A 65 0.93 -12.53 12.78
N GLY A 66 1.43 -11.41 13.32
CA GLY A 66 2.81 -10.94 13.13
C GLY A 66 3.90 -11.96 13.51
N VAL A 67 3.62 -12.91 14.41
CA VAL A 67 4.57 -13.96 14.81
C VAL A 67 4.82 -14.96 13.68
N TRP A 68 3.80 -15.24 12.86
CA TRP A 68 3.92 -16.13 11.71
C TRP A 68 4.65 -15.46 10.55
N LEU A 69 4.41 -14.17 10.36
CA LEU A 69 5.04 -13.34 9.34
C LEU A 69 6.56 -13.20 9.54
N HIS A 70 7.04 -13.22 10.78
CA HIS A 70 8.47 -13.12 11.11
C HIS A 70 9.29 -14.41 10.87
N ARG A 71 8.68 -15.51 10.43
CA ARG A 71 9.45 -16.74 10.17
C ARG A 71 10.42 -16.49 9.00
N PRO A 72 11.72 -16.88 9.13
CA PRO A 72 12.72 -16.61 8.08
C PRO A 72 12.32 -17.13 6.70
N LEU A 73 11.64 -18.28 6.66
CA LEU A 73 11.12 -18.86 5.43
C LEU A 73 10.00 -18.02 4.79
N VAL A 74 9.08 -17.47 5.60
CA VAL A 74 7.98 -16.61 5.10
C VAL A 74 8.55 -15.29 4.57
N LEU A 75 9.43 -14.65 5.35
CA LEU A 75 10.14 -13.44 4.93
C LEU A 75 10.94 -13.66 3.64
N GLY A 76 11.66 -14.78 3.54
CA GLY A 76 12.43 -15.14 2.35
C GLY A 76 11.55 -15.35 1.11
N LEU A 77 10.47 -16.11 1.24
CA LEU A 77 9.55 -16.38 0.13
C LEU A 77 8.84 -15.10 -0.34
N VAL A 78 8.32 -14.29 0.58
CA VAL A 78 7.64 -13.04 0.21
C VAL A 78 8.63 -12.01 -0.33
N GLY A 79 9.84 -11.92 0.25
CA GLY A 79 10.89 -11.03 -0.24
C GLY A 79 11.33 -11.37 -1.66
N VAL A 80 11.68 -12.63 -1.93
CA VAL A 80 12.11 -13.07 -3.27
C VAL A 80 10.96 -13.01 -4.28
N GLY A 81 9.78 -13.52 -3.91
CA GLY A 81 8.60 -13.50 -4.77
C GLY A 81 8.15 -12.08 -5.11
N GLY A 82 8.15 -11.19 -4.11
CA GLY A 82 7.82 -9.80 -4.30
C GLY A 82 8.85 -9.08 -5.17
N ALA A 83 10.16 -9.27 -4.93
CA ALA A 83 11.21 -8.68 -5.77
C ALA A 83 11.12 -9.14 -7.23
N ALA A 84 10.86 -10.43 -7.49
CA ALA A 84 10.68 -10.96 -8.84
C ALA A 84 9.46 -10.33 -9.54
N MET A 85 8.32 -10.24 -8.84
CA MET A 85 7.11 -9.62 -9.38
C MET A 85 7.31 -8.13 -9.65
N MET A 86 7.97 -7.39 -8.75
CA MET A 86 8.32 -5.98 -8.97
C MET A 86 9.24 -5.78 -10.18
N GLY A 87 10.26 -6.63 -10.33
CA GLY A 87 11.15 -6.61 -11.50
C GLY A 87 10.38 -6.85 -12.79
N TRP A 88 9.47 -7.83 -12.81
CA TRP A 88 8.65 -8.11 -13.98
C TRP A 88 7.72 -6.94 -14.34
N MET A 89 7.03 -6.36 -13.35
CA MET A 89 6.14 -5.20 -13.56
C MET A 89 6.92 -3.96 -14.03
N GLY A 90 8.07 -3.68 -13.43
CA GLY A 90 8.94 -2.57 -13.82
C GLY A 90 9.43 -2.69 -15.26
N LEU A 91 9.87 -3.90 -15.68
CA LEU A 91 10.23 -4.18 -17.06
C LEU A 91 9.04 -4.01 -18.02
N GLY A 92 7.84 -4.41 -17.59
CA GLY A 92 6.59 -4.19 -18.34
C GLY A 92 6.33 -2.71 -18.59
N LEU A 93 6.42 -1.87 -17.56
CA LEU A 93 6.24 -0.42 -17.66
C LEU A 93 7.27 0.23 -18.60
N LEU A 94 8.56 -0.16 -18.48
CA LEU A 94 9.62 0.36 -19.36
C LEU A 94 9.40 -0.02 -20.84
N ARG A 95 8.93 -1.23 -21.10
CA ARG A 95 8.60 -1.70 -22.47
C ARG A 95 7.36 -0.97 -23.02
N SER A 96 6.30 -0.86 -22.22
CA SER A 96 5.08 -0.16 -22.63
C SER A 96 5.30 1.33 -22.85
N SER A 97 6.15 1.99 -22.05
CA SER A 97 6.45 3.42 -22.20
C SER A 97 7.01 3.78 -23.58
N ARG A 98 7.68 2.87 -24.28
CA ARG A 98 8.24 3.13 -25.62
C ARG A 98 7.21 3.16 -26.75
N HIS A 99 6.01 2.61 -26.52
CA HIS A 99 4.95 2.49 -27.52
C HIS A 99 3.59 3.03 -27.04
N SER A 100 3.54 3.68 -25.86
CA SER A 100 2.28 4.16 -25.29
C SER A 100 1.84 5.45 -25.97
N HIS A 101 0.90 5.34 -26.88
CA HIS A 101 -0.01 6.44 -27.21
C HIS A 101 -1.11 6.48 -26.14
N LEU A 102 -1.38 7.66 -25.58
CA LEU A 102 -2.53 7.87 -24.70
C LEU A 102 -3.81 7.78 -25.55
N GLU A 103 -4.28 6.57 -25.83
CA GLU A 103 -5.63 6.37 -26.35
C GLU A 103 -6.62 6.57 -25.21
N PHE A 104 -7.16 7.79 -25.16
CA PHE A 104 -8.36 8.08 -24.38
C PHE A 104 -9.52 7.33 -25.02
N ASN A 105 -9.72 6.08 -24.65
CA ASN A 105 -10.98 5.38 -24.90
C ASN A 105 -11.91 5.61 -23.68
N PRO A 106 -12.83 6.58 -23.74
CA PRO A 106 -13.78 6.87 -22.66
C PRO A 106 -14.74 5.70 -22.37
N GLN A 107 -14.79 4.67 -23.22
CA GLN A 107 -15.71 3.53 -23.10
C GLN A 107 -15.07 2.27 -22.48
N GLY A 108 -13.76 2.29 -22.21
CA GLY A 108 -13.06 1.21 -21.51
C GLY A 108 -13.38 1.24 -20.01
N VAL A 109 -14.60 0.91 -19.63
CA VAL A 109 -14.99 0.79 -18.22
C VAL A 109 -14.31 -0.46 -17.67
N SER A 110 -13.25 -0.27 -16.88
CA SER A 110 -12.98 -1.25 -15.82
C SER A 110 -14.22 -1.18 -14.92
N GLY A 111 -15.12 -2.17 -15.06
CA GLY A 111 -16.39 -2.25 -14.33
C GLY A 111 -16.24 -2.42 -12.82
N LEU A 112 -15.01 -2.34 -12.31
CA LEU A 112 -14.70 -2.39 -10.89
C LEU A 112 -15.01 -1.05 -10.23
N ASN A 113 -15.71 -1.12 -9.11
CA ASN A 113 -15.89 0.00 -8.19
C ASN A 113 -14.49 0.51 -7.76
N PRO A 114 -14.20 1.83 -7.79
CA PRO A 114 -12.89 2.37 -7.42
C PRO A 114 -12.38 1.93 -6.04
N VAL A 115 -13.27 1.77 -5.06
CA VAL A 115 -12.93 1.25 -3.72
C VAL A 115 -12.45 -0.20 -3.80
N MET A 116 -13.20 -1.05 -4.52
CA MET A 116 -12.83 -2.45 -4.72
C MET A 116 -11.51 -2.57 -5.51
N ALA A 117 -11.34 -1.71 -6.51
CA ALA A 117 -10.11 -1.63 -7.29
C ALA A 117 -8.91 -1.24 -6.39
N GLY A 118 -9.12 -0.32 -5.43
CA GLY A 118 -8.13 0.01 -4.41
C GLY A 118 -7.74 -1.20 -3.55
N VAL A 119 -8.70 -1.96 -3.02
CA VAL A 119 -8.43 -3.19 -2.25
C VAL A 119 -7.63 -4.20 -3.09
N LEU A 120 -8.14 -4.53 -4.27
CA LEU A 120 -7.57 -5.58 -5.12
C LEU A 120 -6.16 -5.22 -5.62
N MET A 121 -5.97 -4.00 -6.11
CA MET A 121 -4.66 -3.57 -6.59
C MET A 121 -3.64 -3.42 -5.46
N SER A 122 -4.08 -3.11 -4.24
CA SER A 122 -3.19 -3.08 -3.07
C SER A 122 -2.77 -4.48 -2.65
N ALA A 123 -3.71 -5.42 -2.58
CA ALA A 123 -3.41 -6.81 -2.25
C ALA A 123 -2.52 -7.49 -3.31
N ALA A 124 -2.73 -7.14 -4.59
CA ALA A 124 -1.89 -7.61 -5.70
C ALA A 124 -0.54 -6.90 -5.79
N ASN A 125 -0.28 -5.88 -4.96
CA ASN A 125 0.98 -5.16 -4.97
C ASN A 125 2.04 -5.89 -4.11
N PRO A 126 3.05 -6.52 -4.72
CA PRO A 126 4.12 -7.19 -3.98
C PRO A 126 4.88 -6.24 -3.05
N TYR A 127 4.99 -4.96 -3.41
CA TYR A 127 5.63 -3.96 -2.57
C TYR A 127 4.89 -3.75 -1.26
N TRP A 128 3.56 -3.67 -1.32
CA TRP A 128 2.72 -3.45 -0.15
C TRP A 128 2.93 -4.58 0.87
N LEU A 129 3.00 -5.84 0.40
CA LEU A 129 3.31 -7.00 1.25
C LEU A 129 4.70 -6.90 1.89
N ILE A 130 5.72 -6.55 1.10
CA ILE A 130 7.10 -6.40 1.61
C ILE A 130 7.18 -5.26 2.63
N TRP A 131 6.53 -4.13 2.36
CA TRP A 131 6.53 -2.96 3.24
C TRP A 131 5.91 -3.30 4.59
N TRP A 132 4.78 -4.00 4.61
CA TRP A 132 4.14 -4.42 5.87
C TRP A 132 4.95 -5.47 6.63
N LEU A 133 5.61 -6.38 5.93
CA LEU A 133 6.51 -7.39 6.52
C LEU A 133 7.75 -6.80 7.18
N THR A 134 8.23 -5.66 6.68
CA THR A 134 9.50 -5.07 7.12
C THR A 134 9.28 -3.86 8.02
N ILE A 135 8.64 -2.83 7.48
CA ILE A 135 8.47 -1.52 8.13
C ILE A 135 7.17 -1.47 8.91
N GLY A 136 6.05 -1.88 8.30
CA GLY A 136 4.70 -1.72 8.87
C GLY A 136 4.54 -2.44 10.21
N LEU A 137 4.97 -3.70 10.30
CA LEU A 137 4.94 -4.45 11.56
C LEU A 137 5.80 -3.79 12.64
N GLY A 138 6.97 -3.27 12.30
CA GLY A 138 7.83 -2.53 13.23
C GLY A 138 7.14 -1.28 13.79
N TYR A 139 6.49 -0.50 12.93
CA TYR A 139 5.72 0.68 13.35
C TYR A 139 4.50 0.34 14.20
N VAL A 140 3.76 -0.72 13.89
CA VAL A 140 2.63 -1.18 14.72
C VAL A 140 3.13 -1.58 16.11
N MET A 141 4.21 -2.36 16.19
CA MET A 141 4.80 -2.79 17.46
C MET A 141 5.37 -1.62 18.26
N PHE A 142 5.98 -0.64 17.60
CA PHE A 142 6.44 0.59 18.24
C PHE A 142 5.27 1.42 18.78
N SER A 143 4.23 1.60 17.98
CA SER A 143 3.04 2.41 18.32
C SER A 143 2.24 1.78 19.46
N MET A 144 2.19 0.44 19.53
CA MET A 144 1.56 -0.29 20.63
C MET A 144 2.19 -0.02 22.00
N LYS A 145 3.43 0.47 22.08
CA LYS A 145 4.04 0.92 23.35
C LYS A 145 3.27 2.10 23.97
N TYR A 146 2.51 2.83 23.17
CA TYR A 146 1.64 3.94 23.59
C TYR A 146 0.15 3.56 23.61
N GLY A 147 -0.16 2.26 23.53
CA GLY A 147 -1.52 1.74 23.50
C GLY A 147 -2.27 2.08 22.20
N TRP A 148 -3.60 1.95 22.25
CA TRP A 148 -4.49 2.13 21.10
C TRP A 148 -4.40 3.52 20.45
N LEU A 149 -4.10 4.56 21.25
CA LEU A 149 -3.92 5.93 20.73
C LEU A 149 -2.70 6.02 19.81
N GLY A 150 -1.60 5.35 20.14
CA GLY A 150 -0.41 5.31 19.29
C GLY A 150 -0.69 4.63 17.96
N VAL A 151 -1.43 3.52 17.98
CA VAL A 151 -1.83 2.81 16.74
C VAL A 151 -2.76 3.66 15.87
N ALA A 152 -3.73 4.35 16.49
CA ALA A 152 -4.61 5.25 15.76
C ALA A 152 -3.83 6.40 15.10
N LEU A 153 -2.87 6.99 15.80
CA LEU A 153 -1.99 8.04 15.25
C LEU A 153 -1.03 7.54 14.18
N PHE A 154 -0.67 6.25 14.20
CA PHE A 154 0.12 5.63 13.14
C PHE A 154 -0.72 5.39 11.87
N PHE A 155 -1.99 5.02 12.04
CA PHE A 155 -2.90 4.72 10.94
C PHE A 155 -3.41 5.97 10.19
N VAL A 156 -3.38 7.13 10.85
CA VAL A 156 -3.75 8.44 10.28
C VAL A 156 -2.53 9.08 9.60
#